data_AF-A0A1E1X0Q5-F1
#
_entry.id   AF-A0A1E1X0Q5-F1
#
_cell.length_a   1.000
_cell.length_b   1.000
_cell.length_c   1.000
_cell.angle_alpha   90.00
_cell.angle_beta   90.00
_cell.angle_gamma   90.00
#
_symmetry.space_group_name_H-M   'P 1'
#
loop_
_entity.id
_entity.type
_entity.pdbx_description
1 polymer ?
#
loop_
_entity_poly.entity_id
_entity_poly.type
_entity_poly.pdbx_seq_one_letter_code
_entity_poly.pdbx_strand_id
1 'polypeptide(L)'
;LVMKPTGIRWLRNGARSPFKLLGVTSGTYLLAVLLVLSACLATVTAQGHVNATLANGSPAAMASQPRRQPEKNCFVPPDVGKCNGKLFRYYFHWGLGRCIRYVYSGCGGTGNNFRSKQKCMKTCWFQNYNIYCKLPMDRGQCGSWVVRYHYDKERNHCFPFWFSGCGGNLNNFYSAQECRAVCIPD
;
A
#
# COMPACT_ATOMS: atom_id res chain seq x y z
N LEU A 1 20.77 16.38 39.35
CA LEU A 1 21.87 15.53 38.83
C LEU A 1 21.68 15.40 37.32
N VAL A 2 22.52 16.10 36.56
CA VAL A 2 22.53 16.09 35.10
C VAL A 2 23.15 14.78 34.64
N MET A 3 22.40 13.93 33.94
CA MET A 3 22.96 12.75 33.28
C MET A 3 23.24 13.10 31.81
N LYS A 4 24.53 13.23 31.47
CA LYS A 4 25.02 13.25 30.08
C LYS A 4 24.98 11.83 29.50
N PRO A 5 24.61 11.63 28.23
CA PRO A 5 24.81 10.34 27.56
C PRO A 5 26.25 10.21 27.06
N THR A 6 26.94 9.18 27.56
CA THR A 6 28.25 8.73 27.05
C THR A 6 28.09 8.01 25.71
N GLY A 7 28.99 8.33 24.77
CA GLY A 7 28.95 7.92 23.37
C GLY A 7 29.05 6.41 23.13
N ILE A 8 28.34 5.97 22.10
CA ILE A 8 28.38 4.61 21.54
C ILE A 8 29.53 4.54 20.52
N ARG A 9 30.52 3.69 20.82
CA ARG A 9 31.66 3.36 19.95
C ARG A 9 31.26 2.21 19.02
N TRP A 10 31.21 2.46 17.72
CA TRP A 10 30.98 1.43 16.70
C TRP A 10 32.25 0.57 16.53
N LEU A 11 32.19 -0.69 16.97
CA LEU A 11 33.18 -1.71 16.59
C LEU A 11 32.80 -2.26 15.21
N ARG A 12 33.60 -1.92 14.18
CA ARG A 12 33.55 -2.58 12.87
C ARG A 12 34.12 -3.99 13.01
N ASN A 13 33.24 -4.99 13.08
CA ASN A 13 33.62 -6.38 12.86
C ASN A 13 33.73 -6.64 11.36
N GLY A 14 34.98 -6.76 10.89
CA GLY A 14 35.30 -7.27 9.57
C GLY A 14 35.32 -8.79 9.57
N ALA A 15 34.42 -9.41 8.81
CA ALA A 15 34.51 -10.82 8.44
C ALA A 15 35.20 -10.92 7.06
N ARG A 16 36.43 -11.44 7.05
CA ARG A 16 37.18 -11.80 5.83
C ARG A 16 36.70 -13.16 5.33
N SER A 17 36.26 -13.22 4.08
CA SER A 17 36.07 -14.45 3.31
C SER A 17 37.42 -14.89 2.70
N PRO A 18 37.76 -16.19 2.67
CA PRO A 18 39.00 -16.66 2.07
C PRO A 18 38.75 -17.10 0.62
N PHE A 19 38.89 -16.19 -0.33
CA PHE A 19 39.13 -16.57 -1.72
C PHE A 19 40.64 -16.45 -2.00
N LYS A 20 41.30 -17.60 -2.06
CA LYS A 20 42.68 -17.74 -2.54
C LYS A 20 42.67 -17.41 -4.04
N LEU A 21 43.28 -16.29 -4.43
CA LEU A 21 43.60 -15.99 -5.83
C LEU A 21 44.83 -16.80 -6.24
N LEU A 22 44.61 -17.80 -7.09
CA LEU A 22 45.66 -18.45 -7.85
C LEU A 22 46.11 -17.48 -8.95
N GLY A 23 47.42 -17.24 -9.04
CA GLY A 23 48.04 -16.32 -9.99
C GLY A 23 47.84 -16.80 -11.43
N VAL A 24 47.19 -15.95 -12.22
CA VAL A 24 47.06 -16.13 -13.68
C VAL A 24 47.99 -15.10 -14.33
N THR A 25 48.96 -15.59 -15.11
CA THR A 25 50.02 -14.77 -15.73
C THR A 25 49.45 -13.88 -16.84
N SER A 26 49.95 -12.64 -16.96
CA SER A 26 49.41 -11.55 -17.80
C SER A 26 49.23 -11.85 -19.31
N GLY A 27 49.77 -12.96 -19.82
CA GLY A 27 49.62 -13.36 -21.23
C GLY A 27 48.27 -13.98 -21.58
N THR A 28 47.57 -14.61 -20.63
CA THR A 28 46.27 -15.25 -20.90
C THR A 28 45.12 -14.25 -20.89
N TYR A 29 45.25 -13.14 -20.16
CA TYR A 29 44.26 -12.05 -20.15
C TYR A 29 44.16 -11.36 -21.52
N LEU A 30 45.28 -11.14 -22.21
CA LEU A 30 45.25 -10.48 -23.54
C LEU A 30 44.55 -11.36 -24.59
N LEU A 31 44.83 -12.67 -24.58
CA LEU A 31 44.16 -13.66 -25.44
C LEU A 31 42.66 -13.77 -25.12
N ALA A 32 42.29 -13.79 -23.83
CA ALA A 32 40.89 -13.82 -23.41
C ALA A 32 40.12 -12.54 -23.83
N VAL A 33 40.73 -11.37 -23.69
CA VAL A 33 40.12 -10.09 -24.10
C VAL A 33 39.97 -10.00 -25.64
N LEU A 34 40.96 -10.47 -26.41
CA LEU A 34 40.87 -10.51 -27.87
C LEU A 34 39.80 -11.48 -28.38
N LEU A 35 39.63 -12.64 -27.74
CA LEU A 35 38.56 -13.60 -28.08
C LEU A 35 37.16 -13.07 -27.75
N VAL A 36 37.00 -12.32 -26.65
CA VAL A 36 35.73 -11.69 -26.29
C VAL A 36 35.38 -10.54 -27.24
N LEU A 37 36.37 -9.74 -27.67
CA LEU A 37 36.16 -8.67 -28.65
C LEU A 37 35.85 -9.21 -30.05
N SER A 38 36.47 -10.31 -30.49
CA SER A 38 36.14 -10.93 -31.78
C SER A 38 34.77 -11.59 -31.80
N ALA A 39 34.30 -12.13 -30.67
CA ALA A 39 32.95 -12.68 -30.54
C ALA A 39 31.86 -11.60 -30.59
N CYS A 40 32.15 -10.36 -30.19
CA CYS A 40 31.21 -9.24 -30.29
C CYS A 40 30.99 -8.72 -31.73
N LEU A 41 31.94 -8.90 -32.65
CA LEU A 41 31.79 -8.49 -34.05
C LEU A 41 30.98 -9.49 -34.89
N ALA A 42 30.82 -10.73 -34.45
CA ALA A 42 30.18 -11.80 -35.22
C ALA A 42 28.65 -11.91 -35.03
N THR A 43 28.02 -11.05 -34.22
CA THR A 43 26.55 -11.12 -33.98
C THR A 43 25.75 -9.95 -34.55
N VAL A 44 26.34 -9.08 -35.39
CA VAL A 44 25.66 -7.88 -35.91
C VAL A 44 24.95 -8.09 -37.27
N THR A 45 24.96 -9.27 -37.88
CA THR A 45 24.38 -9.48 -39.23
C THR A 45 23.11 -10.33 -39.31
N ALA A 46 22.33 -10.45 -38.23
CA ALA A 46 21.00 -11.05 -38.29
C ALA A 46 19.89 -10.03 -37.98
N GLN A 47 19.84 -8.94 -38.76
CA GLN A 47 18.61 -8.16 -38.90
C GLN A 47 17.65 -8.95 -39.81
N GLY A 48 16.92 -9.89 -39.21
CA GLY A 48 15.66 -10.33 -39.81
C GLY A 48 14.74 -9.11 -39.85
N HIS A 49 14.54 -8.56 -41.04
CA HIS A 49 13.49 -7.58 -41.27
C HIS A 49 12.15 -8.26 -41.02
N VAL A 50 11.60 -8.06 -39.81
CA VAL A 50 10.18 -8.27 -39.58
C VAL A 50 9.46 -7.21 -40.43
N ASN A 51 8.85 -7.64 -41.53
CA ASN A 51 7.85 -6.81 -42.19
C ASN A 51 6.71 -6.65 -41.20
N ALA A 52 6.69 -5.52 -40.49
CA ALA A 52 5.52 -5.09 -39.75
C ALA A 52 4.42 -4.81 -40.78
N THR A 53 3.63 -5.82 -41.08
CA THR A 53 2.31 -5.59 -41.65
C THR A 53 1.57 -4.73 -40.64
N LEU A 54 1.22 -3.51 -41.06
CA LEU A 54 0.27 -2.65 -40.36
C LEU A 54 -1.08 -3.36 -40.37
N ALA A 55 -1.25 -4.32 -39.45
CA ALA A 55 -2.56 -4.71 -39.03
C ALA A 55 -3.16 -3.47 -38.35
N ASN A 56 -4.26 -2.98 -38.89
CA ASN A 56 -5.15 -2.03 -38.23
C ASN A 56 -5.70 -2.68 -36.94
N GLY A 57 -4.85 -2.80 -35.94
CA GLY A 57 -5.18 -3.09 -34.56
C GLY A 57 -5.32 -1.77 -33.84
N SER A 58 -6.52 -1.46 -33.39
CA SER A 58 -6.79 -0.32 -32.52
C SER A 58 -5.79 -0.27 -31.35
N PRO A 59 -5.32 0.92 -30.90
CA PRO A 59 -4.36 1.06 -29.79
C PRO A 59 -4.96 0.74 -28.40
N ALA A 60 -5.97 -0.13 -28.33
CA ALA A 60 -6.78 -0.39 -27.14
C ALA A 60 -6.29 -1.55 -26.26
N ALA A 61 -5.01 -1.94 -26.34
CA ALA A 61 -4.46 -3.06 -25.59
C ALA A 61 -3.17 -2.72 -24.82
N MET A 62 -3.09 -1.52 -24.26
CA MET A 62 -2.34 -1.28 -23.03
C MET A 62 -3.36 -0.86 -21.98
N ALA A 63 -3.80 -1.88 -21.24
CA ALA A 63 -4.84 -1.82 -20.25
C ALA A 63 -4.65 -0.64 -19.29
N SER A 64 -5.47 0.40 -19.47
CA SER A 64 -5.89 1.20 -18.33
C SER A 64 -6.67 0.25 -17.43
N GLN A 65 -6.00 -0.30 -16.40
CA GLN A 65 -6.73 -0.88 -15.29
C GLN A 65 -7.79 0.14 -14.90
N PRO A 66 -9.08 -0.23 -14.81
CA PRO A 66 -10.07 0.70 -14.31
C PRO A 66 -9.54 1.17 -12.97
N ARG A 67 -9.41 2.50 -12.77
CA ARG A 67 -9.05 3.09 -11.47
C ARG A 67 -9.87 2.34 -10.44
N ARG A 68 -9.25 1.43 -9.69
CA ARG A 68 -9.98 0.57 -8.75
C ARG A 68 -10.64 1.53 -7.78
N GLN A 69 -11.95 1.71 -7.91
CA GLN A 69 -12.66 2.53 -6.96
C GLN A 69 -12.43 1.89 -5.59
N PRO A 70 -12.21 2.70 -4.54
CA PRO A 70 -12.05 2.16 -3.19
C PRO A 70 -13.23 1.23 -2.92
N GLU A 71 -12.94 -0.05 -2.70
CA GLU A 71 -13.98 -1.07 -2.63
C GLU A 71 -14.91 -0.73 -1.47
N LYS A 72 -16.18 -0.40 -1.78
CA LYS A 72 -17.16 0.14 -0.81
C LYS A 72 -17.24 -0.71 0.47
N ASN A 73 -17.06 -2.02 0.33
CA ASN A 73 -17.06 -2.99 1.43
C ASN A 73 -15.98 -2.72 2.51
N CYS A 74 -14.89 -2.05 2.17
CA CYS A 74 -13.81 -1.75 3.11
C CYS A 74 -14.15 -0.65 4.13
N PHE A 75 -15.29 0.03 3.93
CA PHE A 75 -15.64 1.28 4.59
C PHE A 75 -16.91 1.21 5.43
N VAL A 76 -17.61 0.08 5.35
CA VAL A 76 -18.74 -0.19 6.24
C VAL A 76 -18.22 -0.79 7.55
N PRO A 77 -18.85 -0.49 8.70
CA PRO A 77 -18.52 -1.15 9.96
C PRO A 77 -18.61 -2.68 9.83
N PRO A 78 -17.79 -3.44 10.59
CA PRO A 78 -18.00 -4.88 10.69
C PRO A 78 -19.34 -5.15 11.36
N ASP A 79 -20.04 -6.19 10.90
CA ASP A 79 -21.26 -6.67 11.54
C ASP A 79 -21.04 -8.12 12.00
N VAL A 80 -21.30 -8.35 13.29
CA VAL A 80 -21.20 -9.67 13.93
C VAL A 80 -22.22 -10.63 13.31
N GLY A 81 -23.35 -10.13 12.79
CA GLY A 81 -24.42 -10.93 12.23
C GLY A 81 -25.38 -11.50 13.28
N LYS A 82 -26.27 -12.40 12.85
CA LYS A 82 -27.44 -12.84 13.64
C LYS A 82 -27.43 -14.33 14.02
N CYS A 83 -26.37 -15.05 13.65
CA CYS A 83 -26.23 -16.47 13.96
C CYS A 83 -25.53 -16.70 15.32
N ASN A 84 -25.25 -17.96 15.67
CA ASN A 84 -24.61 -18.33 16.94
C ASN A 84 -23.19 -18.90 16.79
N GLY A 85 -22.61 -18.81 15.60
CA GLY A 85 -21.23 -19.26 15.35
C GLY A 85 -20.17 -18.33 15.94
N LYS A 86 -18.94 -18.83 16.06
CA LYS A 86 -17.78 -18.05 16.51
C LYS A 86 -16.65 -18.16 15.49
N LEU A 87 -16.82 -17.53 14.34
CA LEU A 87 -15.84 -17.58 13.25
C LEU A 87 -14.90 -16.38 13.33
N PHE A 88 -13.59 -16.61 13.41
CA PHE A 88 -12.63 -15.53 13.29
C PHE A 88 -12.58 -15.00 11.86
N ARG A 89 -12.78 -13.69 11.73
CA ARG A 89 -12.72 -12.94 10.47
C ARG A 89 -11.89 -11.68 10.65
N TYR A 90 -11.58 -11.03 9.55
CA TYR A 90 -10.89 -9.74 9.52
C TYR A 90 -11.79 -8.71 8.88
N TYR A 91 -11.83 -7.51 9.43
CA TYR A 91 -12.41 -6.34 8.78
C TYR A 91 -11.31 -5.29 8.64
N PHE A 92 -11.44 -4.44 7.65
CA PHE A 92 -10.55 -3.31 7.47
C PHE A 92 -11.03 -2.12 8.29
N HIS A 93 -10.17 -1.65 9.18
CA HIS A 93 -10.39 -0.45 9.96
C HIS A 93 -9.74 0.72 9.22
N TRP A 94 -10.54 1.51 8.51
CA TRP A 94 -10.06 2.61 7.68
C TRP A 94 -9.25 3.64 8.47
N GLY A 95 -9.73 4.06 9.65
CA GLY A 95 -9.05 5.05 10.48
C GLY A 95 -7.68 4.63 11.03
N LEU A 96 -7.43 3.32 11.14
CA LEU A 96 -6.13 2.79 11.55
C LEU A 96 -5.31 2.31 10.35
N GLY A 97 -5.89 2.35 9.15
CA GLY A 97 -5.27 1.75 7.97
C GLY A 97 -4.84 0.30 8.20
N ARG A 98 -5.66 -0.55 8.82
CA ARG A 98 -5.25 -1.96 9.00
C ARG A 98 -6.42 -2.91 9.17
N CYS A 99 -6.17 -4.16 8.82
CA CYS A 99 -7.11 -5.24 9.06
C CYS A 99 -7.05 -5.72 10.52
N ILE A 100 -8.20 -5.71 11.19
CA ILE A 100 -8.40 -6.12 12.59
C ILE A 100 -9.23 -7.40 12.63
N ARG A 101 -8.85 -8.33 13.51
CA ARG A 101 -9.58 -9.59 13.71
C ARG A 101 -10.81 -9.37 14.58
N TYR A 102 -11.95 -9.95 14.22
CA TYR A 102 -13.19 -9.95 15.00
C TYR A 102 -13.91 -11.32 14.93
N VAL A 103 -14.94 -11.49 15.76
CA VAL A 103 -15.78 -12.70 15.79
C VAL A 103 -17.04 -12.44 14.97
N TYR A 104 -17.26 -13.27 13.94
CA TYR A 104 -18.43 -13.26 13.09
C TYR A 104 -19.31 -14.49 13.41
N SER A 105 -20.61 -14.25 13.49
CA SER A 105 -21.61 -15.24 13.87
C SER A 105 -21.85 -16.35 12.85
N GLY A 106 -21.43 -16.16 11.59
CA GLY A 106 -21.59 -17.15 10.53
C GLY A 106 -22.65 -16.82 9.48
N CYS A 107 -23.61 -15.93 9.76
CA CYS A 107 -24.59 -15.47 8.77
C CYS A 107 -24.92 -13.97 8.89
N GLY A 108 -25.44 -13.39 7.81
CA GLY A 108 -25.68 -11.95 7.71
C GLY A 108 -24.38 -11.16 7.52
N GLY A 109 -24.24 -10.06 8.24
CA GLY A 109 -23.01 -9.28 8.22
C GLY A 109 -22.93 -8.25 7.09
N THR A 110 -21.80 -7.55 7.05
CA THR A 110 -21.44 -6.62 5.98
C THR A 110 -20.32 -7.17 5.10
N GLY A 111 -20.04 -6.51 3.97
CA GLY A 111 -18.92 -6.86 3.07
C GLY A 111 -17.54 -6.67 3.69
N ASN A 112 -17.41 -5.96 4.82
CA ASN A 112 -16.17 -5.79 5.56
C ASN A 112 -15.82 -7.05 6.39
N ASN A 113 -15.73 -8.21 5.72
CA ASN A 113 -15.62 -9.51 6.36
C ASN A 113 -14.77 -10.46 5.51
N PHE A 114 -13.52 -10.65 5.91
CA PHE A 114 -12.52 -11.42 5.18
C PHE A 114 -12.04 -12.61 6.00
N ARG A 115 -11.80 -13.75 5.35
CA ARG A 115 -11.31 -14.97 6.01
C ARG A 115 -9.86 -14.87 6.50
N SER A 116 -9.05 -14.00 5.89
CA SER A 116 -7.64 -13.82 6.27
C SER A 116 -7.22 -12.35 6.27
N LYS A 117 -6.24 -12.02 7.11
CA LYS A 117 -5.62 -10.69 7.15
C LYS A 117 -5.06 -10.29 5.79
N GLN A 118 -4.40 -11.23 5.10
CA GLN A 118 -3.81 -10.99 3.78
C GLN A 118 -4.86 -10.64 2.73
N LYS A 119 -6.00 -11.36 2.68
CA LYS A 119 -7.08 -11.03 1.74
C LYS A 119 -7.67 -9.65 2.04
N CYS A 120 -7.92 -9.36 3.31
CA CYS A 120 -8.39 -8.05 3.75
C CYS A 120 -7.42 -6.93 3.32
N MET A 121 -6.12 -7.07 3.60
CA MET A 121 -5.11 -6.07 3.22
C MET A 121 -5.07 -5.95 1.69
N LYS A 122 -4.96 -7.05 0.94
CA LYS A 122 -4.92 -6.99 -0.54
C LYS A 122 -6.16 -6.33 -1.15
N THR A 123 -7.32 -6.51 -0.54
CA THR A 123 -8.58 -5.94 -1.02
C THR A 123 -8.74 -4.47 -0.63
N CYS A 124 -8.39 -4.09 0.60
CA CYS A 124 -8.72 -2.78 1.16
C CYS A 124 -7.54 -1.83 1.35
N TRP A 125 -6.33 -2.35 1.39
CA TRP A 125 -5.10 -1.56 1.52
C TRP A 125 -4.70 -1.01 0.15
N PHE A 126 -5.03 0.26 -0.08
CA PHE A 126 -4.49 1.03 -1.21
C PHE A 126 -3.52 2.08 -0.66
N GLN A 127 -2.28 2.07 -1.15
CA GLN A 127 -1.21 2.97 -0.71
C GLN A 127 -1.50 4.47 -0.95
N ASN A 128 -2.54 4.80 -1.72
CA ASN A 128 -3.00 6.18 -1.95
C ASN A 128 -4.28 6.49 -1.16
N TYR A 129 -4.26 6.19 0.14
CA TYR A 129 -5.35 6.33 1.10
C TYR A 129 -5.76 7.81 1.35
N ASN A 130 -5.12 8.78 0.69
CA ASN A 130 -5.42 10.22 0.73
C ASN A 130 -6.68 10.59 -0.09
N ILE A 131 -7.65 9.67 -0.27
CA ILE A 131 -8.93 10.02 -0.91
C ILE A 131 -9.93 10.54 0.12
N TYR A 132 -9.93 10.05 1.37
CA TYR A 132 -10.87 10.52 2.40
C TYR A 132 -10.58 11.95 2.82
N CYS A 133 -9.31 12.32 2.92
CA CYS A 133 -8.86 13.67 3.22
C CYS A 133 -9.18 14.67 2.08
N LYS A 134 -9.67 14.18 0.94
CA LYS A 134 -10.14 15.01 -0.18
C LYS A 134 -11.67 15.10 -0.25
N LEU A 135 -12.39 14.28 0.52
CA LEU A 135 -13.83 14.34 0.59
C LEU A 135 -14.28 15.57 1.38
N PRO A 136 -15.43 16.18 1.06
CA PRO A 136 -15.97 17.28 1.83
C PRO A 136 -16.39 16.82 3.23
N MET A 137 -16.52 17.75 4.17
CA MET A 137 -17.24 17.48 5.42
C MET A 137 -18.70 17.16 5.11
N ASP A 138 -19.22 16.07 5.66
CA ASP A 138 -20.59 15.62 5.43
C ASP A 138 -21.25 15.23 6.75
N ARG A 139 -22.28 16.00 7.13
CA ARG A 139 -23.04 15.81 8.37
C ARG A 139 -23.88 14.53 8.34
N GLY A 140 -24.12 13.94 7.18
CA GLY A 140 -25.08 12.85 7.01
C GLY A 140 -26.53 13.33 7.14
N GLN A 141 -27.46 12.39 7.28
CA GLN A 141 -28.90 12.62 7.10
C GLN A 141 -29.78 12.02 8.21
N CYS A 142 -29.19 11.60 9.32
CA CYS A 142 -29.93 11.12 10.50
C CYS A 142 -30.21 12.29 11.48
N GLY A 143 -30.30 12.02 12.79
CA GLY A 143 -30.48 13.03 13.82
C GLY A 143 -29.84 12.70 15.18
N SER A 144 -29.01 11.66 15.25
CA SER A 144 -28.22 11.32 16.44
C SER A 144 -26.90 12.08 16.43
N TRP A 145 -26.93 13.32 16.90
CA TRP A 145 -25.79 14.23 16.83
C TRP A 145 -24.64 13.78 17.74
N VAL A 146 -23.50 13.50 17.12
CA VAL A 146 -22.24 13.16 17.80
C VAL A 146 -21.11 14.01 17.24
N VAL A 147 -20.17 14.42 18.09
CA VAL A 147 -18.98 15.15 17.64
C VAL A 147 -18.03 14.17 16.95
N ARG A 148 -17.61 14.53 15.74
CA ARG A 148 -16.58 13.84 14.94
C ARG A 148 -15.59 14.86 14.41
N TYR A 149 -14.52 14.41 13.77
CA TYR A 149 -13.51 15.26 13.17
C TYR A 149 -13.43 15.03 11.67
N HIS A 150 -13.20 16.09 10.90
CA HIS A 150 -12.90 16.02 9.48
C HIS A 150 -11.62 16.79 9.19
N TYR A 151 -10.90 16.39 8.15
CA TYR A 151 -9.76 17.12 7.63
C TYR A 151 -10.22 18.17 6.64
N ASP A 152 -9.82 19.42 6.89
CA ASP A 152 -9.97 20.54 5.98
C ASP A 152 -8.66 20.71 5.20
N LYS A 153 -8.72 20.41 3.90
CA LYS A 153 -7.56 20.48 3.00
C LYS A 153 -7.08 21.90 2.73
N GLU A 154 -7.96 22.91 2.82
CA GLU A 154 -7.60 24.30 2.54
C GLU A 154 -6.84 24.89 3.71
N ARG A 155 -7.24 24.50 4.92
CA ARG A 155 -6.60 24.91 6.17
C ARG A 155 -5.50 23.95 6.64
N ASN A 156 -5.32 22.83 5.95
CA ASN A 156 -4.41 21.73 6.34
C ASN A 156 -4.56 21.37 7.82
N HIS A 157 -5.81 21.22 8.28
CA HIS A 157 -6.10 21.02 9.70
C HIS A 157 -7.35 20.16 9.93
N CYS A 158 -7.41 19.48 11.07
CA CYS A 158 -8.54 18.65 11.46
C CYS A 158 -9.50 19.40 12.39
N PHE A 159 -10.76 19.57 11.97
CA PHE A 159 -11.77 20.32 12.72
C PHE A 159 -12.92 19.43 13.22
N PRO A 160 -13.45 19.69 14.42
CA PRO A 160 -14.65 19.01 14.90
C PRO A 160 -15.88 19.44 14.08
N PHE A 161 -16.84 18.54 13.92
CA PHE A 161 -18.16 18.83 13.34
C PHE A 161 -19.24 17.92 13.96
N TRP A 162 -20.50 18.35 13.86
CA TRP A 162 -21.66 17.56 14.28
C TRP A 162 -22.05 16.56 13.19
N PHE A 163 -21.84 15.28 13.45
CA PHE A 163 -22.28 14.19 12.58
C PHE A 163 -23.63 13.66 13.06
N SER A 164 -24.57 13.47 12.12
CA SER A 164 -25.95 13.05 12.39
C SER A 164 -26.11 11.60 12.84
N GLY A 165 -25.01 10.82 12.88
CA GLY A 165 -24.99 9.43 13.34
C GLY A 165 -25.14 8.39 12.22
N CYS A 166 -25.50 8.78 11.00
CA CYS A 166 -25.53 7.87 9.84
C CYS A 166 -25.27 8.61 8.52
N GLY A 167 -25.04 7.85 7.46
CA GLY A 167 -24.67 8.39 6.16
C GLY A 167 -23.30 9.05 6.24
N GLY A 168 -23.18 10.25 5.67
CA GLY A 168 -21.93 10.97 5.64
C GLY A 168 -20.94 10.36 4.64
N ASN A 169 -19.68 10.77 4.76
CA ASN A 169 -18.59 10.16 4.04
C ASN A 169 -17.40 9.89 4.99
N LEU A 170 -16.28 9.45 4.42
CA LEU A 170 -15.12 8.95 5.16
C LEU A 170 -14.20 10.03 5.73
N ASN A 171 -14.41 11.30 5.38
CA ASN A 171 -13.78 12.42 6.08
C ASN A 171 -14.46 12.65 7.44
N ASN A 172 -14.45 11.61 8.28
CA ASN A 172 -15.19 11.51 9.53
C ASN A 172 -14.44 10.56 10.48
N PHE A 173 -13.74 11.15 11.44
CA PHE A 173 -12.85 10.49 12.39
C PHE A 173 -13.39 10.65 13.82
N TYR A 174 -13.08 9.70 14.70
CA TYR A 174 -13.53 9.76 16.10
C TYR A 174 -12.75 10.78 16.92
N SER A 175 -11.51 11.09 16.54
CA SER A 175 -10.67 12.05 17.25
C SER A 175 -9.83 12.91 16.30
N ALA A 176 -9.40 14.08 16.78
CA ALA A 176 -8.45 14.93 16.06
C ALA A 176 -7.12 14.21 15.80
N GLN A 177 -6.65 13.38 16.74
CA GLN A 177 -5.41 12.63 16.60
C GLN A 177 -5.49 11.59 15.47
N GLU A 178 -6.59 10.85 15.40
CA GLU A 178 -6.86 9.91 14.30
C GLU A 178 -6.89 10.64 12.95
N CYS A 179 -7.62 11.75 12.87
CA CYS A 179 -7.67 12.56 11.65
C CYS A 179 -6.27 13.03 11.20
N ARG A 180 -5.47 13.58 12.14
CA ARG A 180 -4.10 14.06 11.84
C ARG A 180 -3.22 12.92 11.34
N ALA A 181 -3.20 11.79 12.05
CA ALA A 181 -2.39 10.64 11.67
C ALA A 181 -2.72 10.07 10.29
N VAL A 182 -3.96 10.26 9.82
CA VAL A 182 -4.40 9.79 8.50
C VAL A 182 -4.17 10.82 7.39
N CYS A 183 -4.43 12.10 7.68
CA CYS A 183 -4.54 13.13 6.64
C CYS A 183 -3.41 14.16 6.59
N ILE A 184 -2.62 14.27 7.65
CA ILE A 184 -1.48 15.20 7.72
C ILE A 184 -0.22 14.35 7.71
N PRO A 185 0.45 14.20 6.55
CA PRO A 185 1.74 13.52 6.49
C PRO A 185 2.80 14.30 7.28
N ASP A 186 3.75 13.58 7.89
CA ASP A 186 4.94 14.14 8.54
C ASP A 186 5.87 14.84 7.52
#